data_AF-A0A2S0MNB0-F1
#
_entry.id   AF-A0A2S0MNB0-F1
#
_cell.length_a   1.000
_cell.length_b   1.000
_cell.length_c   1.000
_cell.angle_alpha   90.00
_cell.angle_beta   90.00
_cell.angle_gamma   90.00
#
_symmetry.space_group_name_H-M   'P 1'
#
loop_
_entity.id
_entity.type
_entity.pdbx_description
1 polymer ?
#
loop_
_entity_poly.entity_id
_entity_poly.type
_entity_poly.pdbx_seq_one_letter_code
_entity_poly.pdbx_strand_id
1 'polypeptide(L)' 'MTATPRDLIEALGGYRAVAARLGKRPTTVHTHMQAGTLPTAWYDALCQMAREANIPEPKRELFSFLKIREEAA' A
#
# COMPACT_ATOMS: atom_id res chain seq x y z
N MET A 1 0.62 1.43 -19.54
CA MET A 1 0.92 0.33 -18.61
C MET A 1 0.16 0.60 -17.32
N THR A 2 -0.74 -0.30 -16.95
CA THR A 2 -1.65 -0.18 -15.81
C THR A 2 -0.86 -0.42 -14.52
N ALA A 3 -0.54 0.65 -13.78
CA ALA A 3 0.13 0.52 -12.48
C ALA A 3 -0.82 -0.25 -11.54
N THR A 4 -0.47 -1.47 -11.16
CA THR A 4 -1.25 -2.24 -10.19
C THR A 4 -0.68 -2.03 -8.79
N PRO A 5 -1.45 -2.27 -7.71
CA PRO A 5 -0.93 -2.23 -6.35
C PRO A 5 0.31 -3.10 -6.15
N ARG A 6 0.36 -4.23 -6.86
CA ARG A 6 1.50 -5.13 -6.88
C ARG A 6 2.75 -4.45 -7.45
N ASP A 7 2.63 -3.83 -8.61
CA ASP A 7 3.74 -3.14 -9.29
C ASP A 7 4.32 -2.02 -8.40
N LEU A 8 3.44 -1.27 -7.75
CA LEU A 8 3.84 -0.26 -6.76
C LEU A 8 4.60 -0.89 -5.58
N ILE A 9 4.04 -1.95 -4.98
CA ILE A 9 4.67 -2.61 -3.84
C ILE A 9 6.03 -3.19 -4.23
N GLU A 10 6.15 -3.78 -5.42
CA GLU A 10 7.44 -4.29 -5.94
C GLU A 10 8.44 -3.14 -6.17
N ALA A 11 8.01 -2.02 -6.74
CA ALA A 11 8.85 -0.83 -6.95
C ALA A 11 9.36 -0.21 -5.63
N LEU A 12 8.60 -0.34 -4.54
CA LEU A 12 8.96 0.15 -3.21
C LEU A 12 9.89 -0.81 -2.42
N GLY A 13 10.38 -1.88 -3.06
CA GLY A 13 11.22 -2.89 -2.40
C GLY A 13 10.46 -4.14 -1.93
N GLY A 14 9.22 -4.31 -2.40
CA GLY A 14 8.39 -5.50 -2.15
C GLY A 14 7.51 -5.41 -0.91
N TYR A 15 6.61 -6.40 -0.79
CA TYR A 15 5.60 -6.43 0.28
C TYR A 15 6.19 -6.52 1.68
N ARG A 16 7.39 -7.08 1.84
CA ARG A 16 8.09 -7.17 3.13
C ARG A 16 8.59 -5.81 3.61
N ALA A 17 9.17 -5.01 2.72
CA ALA A 17 9.65 -3.66 3.04
C ALA A 17 8.48 -2.76 3.42
N VAL A 18 7.41 -2.81 2.63
CA VAL A 18 6.15 -2.11 2.89
C VAL A 18 5.54 -2.56 4.23
N ALA A 19 5.47 -3.86 4.49
CA ALA A 19 4.95 -4.39 5.76
C ALA A 19 5.77 -3.91 6.97
N ALA A 20 7.11 -3.92 6.86
CA ALA A 20 8.00 -3.43 7.90
C ALA A 20 7.81 -1.92 8.15
N ARG A 21 7.69 -1.11 7.10
CA ARG A 21 7.45 0.34 7.23
C ARG A 21 6.10 0.65 7.89
N LEU A 22 5.08 -0.10 7.52
CA LEU A 22 3.73 0.05 8.06
C LEU A 22 3.58 -0.54 9.47
N GLY A 23 4.58 -1.27 9.97
CA GLY A 23 4.46 -2.04 11.21
C GLY A 23 3.33 -3.08 11.15
N LYS A 24 3.01 -3.59 9.95
CA LYS A 24 1.95 -4.56 9.71
C LYS A 24 2.53 -5.92 9.37
N ARG A 25 1.71 -6.96 9.51
CA ARG A 25 2.10 -8.31 9.08
C ARG A 25 2.17 -8.35 7.55
N PRO A 26 3.15 -9.07 6.97
CA PRO A 26 3.25 -9.24 5.53
C PRO A 26 2.03 -9.95 4.94
N THR A 27 1.35 -10.79 5.72
CA THR A 27 0.08 -11.42 5.32
C THR A 27 -1.01 -10.39 5.07
N THR A 28 -1.11 -9.34 5.88
CA THR A 28 -2.07 -8.24 5.67
C THR A 28 -1.81 -7.52 4.35
N VAL A 29 -0.53 -7.22 4.06
CA VAL A 29 -0.13 -6.62 2.77
C VAL A 29 -0.49 -7.54 1.62
N HIS A 30 -0.23 -8.84 1.75
CA HIS A 30 -0.56 -9.82 0.72
C HIS A 30 -2.07 -9.95 0.47
N THR A 31 -2.90 -9.94 1.51
CA THR A 31 -4.37 -9.97 1.37
C THR A 31 -4.90 -8.74 0.64
N HIS A 32 -4.45 -7.53 0.99
CA HIS A 32 -4.85 -6.31 0.29
C HIS A 32 -4.32 -6.26 -1.15
N MET A 33 -3.12 -6.80 -1.38
CA MET A 33 -2.56 -6.94 -2.72
C MET A 33 -3.38 -7.92 -3.58
N GLN A 34 -3.83 -9.05 -3.03
CA GLN A 34 -4.73 -9.99 -3.71
C GLN A 34 -6.13 -9.39 -3.94
N ALA A 35 -6.62 -8.59 -3.01
CA ALA A 35 -7.88 -7.86 -3.16
C ALA A 35 -7.80 -6.75 -4.24
N GLY A 36 -6.61 -6.41 -4.72
CA GLY A 36 -6.39 -5.38 -5.73
C GLY A 36 -6.65 -3.96 -5.24
N THR A 37 -6.80 -3.75 -3.93
CA THR A 37 -7.07 -2.44 -3.33
C THR A 37 -6.28 -2.25 -2.04
N LEU A 38 -5.50 -1.16 -1.97
CA LEU A 38 -4.73 -0.82 -0.77
C LEU A 38 -5.55 0.08 0.16
N PRO A 39 -5.46 -0.09 1.48
CA PRO A 39 -6.10 0.83 2.41
C PRO A 39 -5.43 2.20 2.36
N THR A 40 -6.23 3.26 2.44
CA THR A 40 -5.75 4.65 2.45
C THR A 40 -4.85 5.00 3.61
N ALA A 41 -4.97 4.29 4.74
CA ALA A 41 -4.05 4.42 5.85
C ALA A 41 -2.58 4.15 5.44
N TRP A 42 -2.35 3.45 4.34
CA TRP A 42 -1.00 3.18 3.82
C TRP A 42 -0.53 4.22 2.81
N TYR A 43 -1.43 5.09 2.32
CA TYR A 43 -1.10 6.09 1.31
C TYR A 43 0.04 7.00 1.76
N ASP A 44 -0.05 7.51 2.99
CA ASP A 44 0.96 8.42 3.55
C ASP A 44 2.33 7.75 3.67
N ALA A 45 2.37 6.56 4.26
CA ALA A 45 3.60 5.77 4.41
C ALA A 45 4.22 5.37 3.05
N LEU A 46 3.40 4.98 2.08
CA LEU A 46 3.88 4.62 0.74
C LEU A 46 4.34 5.87 -0.04
N CYS A 47 3.69 7.01 0.15
CA CYS A 47 4.11 8.29 -0.40
C CYS A 47 5.47 8.71 0.17
N GLN A 48 5.66 8.55 1.49
CA GLN A 48 6.95 8.80 2.14
C GLN A 48 8.03 7.86 1.60
N MET A 49 7.75 6.55 1.50
CA MET A 49 8.70 5.60 0.90
C MET A 49 9.00 5.92 -0.57
N ALA A 50 8.01 6.35 -1.34
CA ALA A 50 8.20 6.74 -2.74
C ALA A 50 9.16 7.93 -2.86
N ARG A 51 9.00 8.93 -1.99
CA ARG A 51 9.91 10.08 -1.90
C ARG A 51 11.32 9.66 -1.49
N GLU A 52 11.45 8.78 -0.49
CA GLU A 52 12.75 8.23 -0.05
C GLU A 52 13.45 7.44 -1.17
N ALA A 53 12.68 6.69 -1.97
CA ALA A 53 13.18 5.91 -3.09
C ALA A 53 13.32 6.71 -4.40
N ASN A 54 13.00 8.01 -4.38
CA ASN A 54 13.00 8.89 -5.56
C ASN A 54 12.12 8.38 -6.72
N ILE A 55 11.03 7.66 -6.41
CA ILE A 55 10.06 7.17 -7.39
C ILE A 55 8.79 8.04 -7.39
N PRO A 56 8.03 8.07 -8.50
CA PRO A 56 6.78 8.82 -8.56
C PRO A 56 5.79 8.36 -7.49
N GLU A 57 5.15 9.33 -6.84
CA GLU A 57 4.15 9.08 -5.81
C GLU A 57 3.03 8.18 -6.34
N PRO A 58 2.57 7.22 -5.54
CA PRO A 58 1.56 6.28 -6.00
C PRO A 58 0.23 7.00 -6.27
N LYS A 59 -0.43 6.63 -7.37
CA LYS A 59 -1.73 7.19 -7.73
C LYS A 59 -2.77 6.83 -6.68
N ARG A 60 -3.55 7.82 -6.24
CA ARG A 60 -4.63 7.66 -5.26
C ARG A 60 -5.69 6.66 -5.70
N GLU A 61 -5.84 6.46 -7.00
CA GLU A 61 -6.74 5.47 -7.61
C GLU A 61 -6.41 4.02 -7.21
N LEU A 62 -5.18 3.73 -6.77
CA LEU A 62 -4.77 2.41 -6.27
C LEU A 62 -5.24 2.13 -4.83
N PHE A 63 -5.76 3.17 -4.16
CA PHE A 63 -6.14 3.13 -2.77
C PHE A 63 -7.66 3.15 -2.64
N SER A 64 -8.15 2.26 -1.78
CA SER A 64 -9.53 2.27 -1.36
C SER A 64 -9.71 3.28 -0.24
N PHE A 65 -10.28 4.44 -0.58
CA PHE A 65 -10.80 5.44 0.34
C PHE A 65 -12.13 5.02 0.97
N LEU A 66 -12.36 3.71 1.11
CA LEU A 66 -13.46 3.20 1.92
C LEU A 66 -13.20 3.62 3.36
N LYS A 67 -13.96 4.63 3.79
CA LYS A 67 -14.17 5.06 5.18
C LYS A 67 -14.05 3.84 6.07
N ILE A 68 -13.07 3.88 6.96
CA ILE A 68 -12.90 2.97 8.09
C ILE A 68 -14.29 2.82 8.72
N ARG A 69 -15.01 1.74 8.42
CA ARG A 69 -16.04 1.25 9.34
C ARG A 69 -15.25 0.53 10.41
N GLU A 70 -15.00 1.33 11.44
CA GLU A 70 -14.93 0.99 12.85
C GLU A 70 -15.18 -0.50 13.16
N GLU A 71 -14.30 -1.00 14.03
CA GLU A 71 -14.23 -2.33 14.63
C GLU A 71 -15.58 -2.98 14.99
N ALA A 72 -15.54 -4.32 14.91
CA ALA A 72 -16.08 -5.29 15.88
C ALA A 72 -17.46 -5.02 16.51
N ALA A 73 -18.42 -5.86 16.14
CA ALA A 73 -19.54 -6.23 17.00
C ALA A 73 -19.40 -7.73 17.35
#